data_AF-A0A947TJB1-F1
#
_entry.id   AF-A0A947TJB1-F1
#
_cell.length_a   1.000
_cell.length_b   1.000
_cell.length_c   1.000
_cell.angle_alpha   90.00
_cell.angle_beta   90.00
_cell.angle_gamma   90.00
#
_symmetry.space_group_name_H-M   'P 1'
#
loop_
_entity.id
_entity.type
_entity.pdbx_description
1 polymer ?
#
loop_
_entity_poly.entity_id
_entity_poly.type
_entity_poly.pdbx_seq_one_letter_code
_entity_poly.pdbx_strand_id
1 'polypeptide(L)'
;MDVNKCVASTNEPALTQSCITQSQPQHPTAPSDCLATALSSSRISLVWQDNANNETGFKIERKSSGGTYAQINMNGILSGTGSGGYYEDSGLSAGTNYCYRVRAYNSVGDSDYSDEACASTQAAPVVQPTTTTGSATAITSNSATLNATVNPNGMATGAFFQWGISSSFGNTTPSQIIGSGSVGINISANLTGLTPATVYYFRAVAANGSGGTIFGAIQTFTASSVPTIPVSQPQITGISPNPVPAINASQWVTVNGAGFISGLKIILRTGNEVYTIPITSAGWVNSTQVKIYPNFTAQPAQWTVQAVNPDNQQSNMFSFSIIAPVVDPILSLYPTSGVKGTLFTFEGSGFTPDGGITEVIFKPDGTNYPSLHYSADGNGSFTKTYNSATASIMGTYTITWFDDATGYQSNQVRETINAY
;
A
#
# COMPACT_ATOMS: atom_id res chain seq x y z
N MET A 1 69.03 -74.85 -11.01
CA MET A 1 69.89 -75.94 -11.54
C MET A 1 71.31 -75.49 -11.33
N ASP A 2 71.89 -75.80 -10.18
CA ASP A 2 73.29 -75.48 -9.89
C ASP A 2 74.16 -76.68 -10.22
N VAL A 3 75.17 -76.46 -11.05
CA VAL A 3 76.24 -77.42 -11.29
C VAL A 3 77.54 -76.80 -10.78
N ASN A 4 77.84 -77.02 -9.50
CA ASN A 4 79.21 -76.88 -8.99
C ASN A 4 79.72 -78.28 -8.66
N LYS A 5 80.56 -78.81 -9.56
CA LYS A 5 81.43 -79.97 -9.30
C LYS A 5 82.64 -79.48 -8.52
N CYS A 6 82.76 -79.88 -7.25
CA CYS A 6 84.05 -79.96 -6.57
C CYS A 6 84.40 -81.45 -6.45
N VAL A 7 85.44 -81.90 -7.17
CA VAL A 7 86.02 -83.23 -7.02
C VAL A 7 87.07 -83.14 -5.93
N ALA A 8 86.89 -83.90 -4.84
CA ALA A 8 87.90 -84.08 -3.81
C ALA A 8 88.88 -85.18 -4.21
N SER A 9 90.18 -84.96 -4.06
CA SER A 9 91.16 -86.02 -3.87
C SER A 9 92.13 -85.65 -2.74
N THR A 10 92.60 -86.68 -2.04
CA THR A 10 93.05 -86.72 -0.64
C THR A 10 94.58 -86.62 -0.48
N ASN A 11 95.07 -85.81 0.48
CA ASN A 11 96.05 -86.16 1.54
C ASN A 11 96.68 -84.90 2.23
N GLU A 12 96.31 -84.66 3.50
CA GLU A 12 96.94 -83.85 4.61
C GLU A 12 97.42 -82.37 4.44
N PRO A 13 97.48 -81.54 5.52
CA PRO A 13 96.61 -81.37 6.67
C PRO A 13 95.78 -80.05 6.58
N ALA A 14 94.80 -79.91 7.48
CA ALA A 14 93.80 -78.85 7.51
C ALA A 14 94.36 -77.42 7.47
N LEU A 15 94.26 -76.77 6.30
CA LEU A 15 94.12 -75.33 6.23
C LEU A 15 92.66 -75.00 6.51
N THR A 16 92.39 -74.29 7.61
CA THR A 16 91.12 -73.59 7.82
C THR A 16 91.00 -72.52 6.73
N GLN A 17 90.47 -72.92 5.58
CA GLN A 17 90.13 -72.00 4.52
C GLN A 17 88.85 -71.30 4.94
N SER A 18 88.98 -70.10 5.53
CA SER A 18 87.88 -69.16 5.64
C SER A 18 87.35 -68.90 4.24
N CYS A 19 86.27 -69.60 3.89
CA CYS A 19 85.50 -69.30 2.71
C CYS A 19 84.84 -67.94 2.97
N ILE A 20 85.47 -66.87 2.50
CA ILE A 20 84.79 -65.60 2.28
C ILE A 20 83.77 -65.85 1.18
N THR A 21 82.55 -66.18 1.59
CA THR A 21 81.38 -66.06 0.74
C THR A 21 81.30 -64.60 0.32
N GLN A 22 81.64 -64.29 -0.92
CA GLN A 22 81.26 -62.99 -1.49
C GLN A 22 79.74 -62.91 -1.41
N SER A 23 79.22 -62.04 -0.54
CA SER A 23 77.79 -61.78 -0.47
C SER A 23 77.37 -61.22 -1.83
N GLN A 24 76.52 -61.97 -2.55
CA GLN A 24 75.90 -61.47 -3.76
C GLN A 24 75.25 -60.10 -3.46
N PRO A 25 75.29 -59.13 -4.39
CA PRO A 25 74.56 -57.88 -4.22
C PRO A 25 73.09 -58.18 -3.88
N GLN A 26 72.62 -57.70 -2.73
CA GLN A 26 71.28 -57.98 -2.20
C GLN A 26 70.35 -56.80 -2.46
N HIS A 27 69.07 -57.11 -2.68
CA HIS A 27 67.99 -56.12 -2.58
C HIS A 27 67.95 -55.51 -1.16
N PRO A 28 67.53 -54.26 -1.00
CA PRO A 28 67.35 -53.67 0.33
C PRO A 28 66.29 -54.40 1.17
N THR A 29 66.40 -54.34 2.49
CA THR A 29 65.34 -54.76 3.41
C THR A 29 64.15 -53.79 3.32
N ALA A 30 62.93 -54.31 3.37
CA ALA A 30 61.72 -53.49 3.28
C ALA A 30 61.59 -52.51 4.48
N PRO A 31 61.12 -51.27 4.26
CA PRO A 31 60.75 -50.37 5.34
C PRO A 31 59.60 -50.94 6.20
N SER A 32 59.50 -50.54 7.47
CA SER A 32 58.40 -50.92 8.38
C SER A 32 57.75 -49.71 9.03
N ASP A 33 56.72 -49.93 9.85
CA ASP A 33 56.09 -48.90 10.69
C ASP A 33 55.64 -47.66 9.91
N CYS A 34 55.12 -47.89 8.70
CA CYS A 34 54.64 -46.83 7.84
C CYS A 34 53.37 -46.21 8.46
N LEU A 35 53.40 -44.90 8.68
CA LEU A 35 52.30 -44.15 9.29
C LEU A 35 51.96 -42.92 8.44
N ALA A 36 50.70 -42.82 8.05
CA ALA A 36 50.14 -41.67 7.35
C ALA A 36 49.32 -40.81 8.32
N THR A 37 49.56 -39.50 8.34
CA THR A 37 48.83 -38.55 9.20
C THR A 37 48.33 -37.37 8.36
N ALA A 38 47.03 -37.09 8.40
CA ALA A 38 46.46 -35.95 7.69
C ALA A 38 46.82 -34.62 8.36
N LEU A 39 47.47 -33.73 7.62
CA LEU A 39 47.87 -32.41 8.11
C LEU A 39 46.84 -31.32 7.77
N SER A 40 46.12 -31.45 6.64
CA SER A 40 45.12 -30.49 6.20
C SER A 40 44.09 -31.13 5.26
N SER A 41 43.24 -30.31 4.63
CA SER A 41 42.34 -30.76 3.56
C SER A 41 43.05 -31.13 2.26
N SER A 42 44.37 -30.90 2.15
CA SER A 42 45.13 -31.18 0.93
C SER A 42 46.53 -31.74 1.16
N ARG A 43 46.89 -32.10 2.41
CA ARG A 43 48.23 -32.62 2.75
C ARG A 43 48.18 -33.78 3.75
N ILE A 44 49.03 -34.77 3.55
CA ILE A 44 49.28 -35.92 4.43
C ILE A 44 50.79 -36.06 4.63
N SER A 45 51.24 -36.21 5.88
CA SER A 45 52.60 -36.64 6.18
C SER A 45 52.70 -38.16 6.24
N LEU A 46 53.81 -38.69 5.77
CA LEU A 46 54.17 -40.09 5.83
C LEU A 46 55.50 -40.23 6.58
N VAL A 47 55.55 -41.12 7.55
CA VAL A 47 56.79 -41.54 8.22
C VAL A 47 56.93 -43.05 8.15
N TRP A 48 58.15 -43.56 8.12
CA TRP A 48 58.44 -44.99 8.16
C TRP A 48 59.80 -45.26 8.80
N GLN A 49 59.99 -46.48 9.28
CA GLN A 49 61.27 -46.97 9.77
C GLN A 49 62.10 -47.51 8.59
N ASP A 50 63.35 -47.06 8.53
CA ASP A 50 64.34 -47.61 7.59
C ASP A 50 65.04 -48.82 8.22
N ASN A 51 65.08 -49.92 7.46
CA ASN A 51 65.61 -51.22 7.87
C ASN A 51 66.78 -51.68 7.00
N ALA A 52 67.18 -50.88 6.01
CA ALA A 52 68.29 -51.17 5.12
C ALA A 52 69.48 -50.24 5.41
N ASN A 53 70.67 -50.64 4.94
CA ASN A 53 71.87 -49.80 4.94
C ASN A 53 72.60 -49.83 3.58
N ASN A 54 71.94 -50.40 2.58
CA ASN A 54 72.45 -50.69 1.24
C ASN A 54 71.51 -50.16 0.13
N GLU A 55 70.59 -49.28 0.50
CA GLU A 55 69.65 -48.56 -0.35
C GLU A 55 70.25 -47.28 -0.93
N THR A 56 69.78 -46.92 -2.11
CA THR A 56 70.05 -45.63 -2.76
C THR A 56 68.91 -44.64 -2.52
N GLY A 57 67.74 -45.10 -2.09
CA GLY A 57 66.59 -44.27 -1.73
C GLY A 57 65.30 -45.08 -1.59
N PHE A 58 64.18 -44.37 -1.57
CA PHE A 58 62.84 -44.95 -1.41
C PHE A 58 61.91 -44.60 -2.57
N LYS A 59 60.92 -45.45 -2.80
CA LYS A 59 59.76 -45.25 -3.68
C LYS A 59 58.50 -45.31 -2.83
N ILE A 60 57.61 -44.35 -3.02
CA ILE A 60 56.31 -44.28 -2.36
C ILE A 60 55.26 -44.50 -3.43
N GLU A 61 54.32 -45.38 -3.16
CA GLU A 61 53.10 -45.50 -3.96
C GLU A 61 51.89 -45.06 -3.17
N ARG A 62 50.95 -44.42 -3.87
CA ARG A 62 49.68 -43.94 -3.33
C ARG A 62 48.52 -44.53 -4.13
N LYS A 63 47.44 -44.87 -3.45
CA LYS A 63 46.11 -45.09 -4.06
C LYS A 63 45.07 -44.22 -3.34
N SER A 64 44.05 -43.77 -4.06
CA SER A 64 42.80 -43.31 -3.46
C SER A 64 41.93 -44.51 -3.05
N SER A 65 40.94 -44.30 -2.19
CA SER A 65 40.01 -45.36 -1.76
C SER A 65 39.46 -46.18 -2.94
N GLY A 66 39.78 -47.48 -2.99
CA GLY A 66 39.36 -48.41 -4.06
C GLY A 66 40.12 -48.30 -5.38
N GLY A 67 41.12 -47.42 -5.48
CA GLY A 67 41.98 -47.26 -6.64
C GLY A 67 43.17 -48.22 -6.68
N THR A 68 43.94 -48.16 -7.75
CA THR A 68 45.23 -48.85 -7.89
C THR A 68 46.38 -47.98 -7.37
N TYR A 69 47.44 -48.63 -6.93
CA TYR A 69 48.66 -47.95 -6.54
C TYR A 69 49.38 -47.34 -7.75
N ALA A 70 49.83 -46.11 -7.59
CA ALA A 70 50.75 -45.45 -8.51
C ALA A 70 51.89 -44.81 -7.73
N GLN A 71 53.11 -44.87 -8.26
CA GLN A 71 54.25 -44.20 -7.66
C GLN A 71 54.06 -42.68 -7.71
N ILE A 72 54.29 -42.01 -6.59
CA ILE A 72 54.29 -40.54 -6.53
C ILE A 72 55.68 -40.00 -6.86
N ASN A 73 55.73 -38.91 -7.62
CA ASN A 73 57.00 -38.24 -7.92
C ASN A 73 57.48 -37.50 -6.68
N MET A 74 58.58 -37.97 -6.09
CA MET A 74 59.20 -37.33 -4.94
C MET A 74 60.21 -36.29 -5.41
N ASN A 75 59.90 -35.02 -5.15
CA ASN A 75 60.86 -33.93 -5.35
C ASN A 75 61.75 -33.81 -4.10
N GLY A 76 62.81 -34.61 -4.04
CA GLY A 76 63.82 -34.56 -2.97
C GLY A 76 64.35 -35.92 -2.56
N ILE A 77 65.65 -35.99 -2.23
CA ILE A 77 66.29 -37.20 -1.69
C ILE A 77 65.84 -37.36 -0.23
N LEU A 78 65.14 -38.45 0.06
CA LEU A 78 64.82 -38.92 1.39
C LEU A 78 66.11 -39.42 2.06
N SER A 79 66.83 -38.54 2.74
CA SER A 79 68.02 -38.94 3.49
C SER A 79 67.60 -39.43 4.86
N GLY A 80 67.87 -40.70 5.13
CA GLY A 80 67.75 -41.24 6.48
C GLY A 80 68.61 -42.48 6.61
N THR A 81 69.93 -42.37 6.50
CA THR A 81 70.84 -43.48 6.85
C THR A 81 70.55 -43.92 8.29
N GLY A 82 69.74 -44.97 8.44
CA GLY A 82 69.45 -45.66 9.70
C GLY A 82 68.50 -45.00 10.71
N SER A 83 67.75 -43.93 10.36
CA SER A 83 66.89 -43.21 11.34
C SER A 83 65.43 -43.01 10.93
N GLY A 84 64.97 -43.65 9.85
CA GLY A 84 63.60 -43.52 9.34
C GLY A 84 63.43 -42.40 8.31
N GLY A 85 62.37 -42.48 7.50
CA GLY A 85 62.07 -41.53 6.43
C GLY A 85 60.82 -40.69 6.71
N TYR A 86 60.75 -39.52 6.06
CA TYR A 86 59.64 -38.56 6.16
C TYR A 86 59.29 -38.00 4.77
N TYR A 87 58.01 -37.96 4.41
CA TYR A 87 57.53 -37.34 3.19
C TYR A 87 56.20 -36.61 3.43
N GLU A 88 56.02 -35.43 2.80
CA GLU A 88 54.74 -34.72 2.81
C GLU A 88 54.11 -34.75 1.42
N ASP A 89 52.99 -35.45 1.29
CA ASP A 89 52.19 -35.49 0.08
C ASP A 89 51.22 -34.30 0.08
N SER A 90 51.24 -33.51 -0.99
CA SER A 90 50.47 -32.26 -1.10
C SER A 90 49.65 -32.20 -2.40
N GLY A 91 48.64 -31.33 -2.42
CA GLY A 91 47.72 -31.22 -3.58
C GLY A 91 46.66 -32.32 -3.61
N LEU A 92 46.37 -32.92 -2.47
CA LEU A 92 45.35 -33.96 -2.30
C LEU A 92 43.93 -33.36 -2.32
N SER A 93 42.95 -34.17 -2.69
CA SER A 93 41.54 -33.81 -2.58
C SER A 93 41.07 -33.86 -1.12
N ALA A 94 40.21 -32.93 -0.71
CA ALA A 94 39.67 -32.85 0.65
C ALA A 94 38.73 -34.02 0.96
N GLY A 95 38.64 -34.40 2.24
CA GLY A 95 37.77 -35.49 2.72
C GLY A 95 38.01 -36.83 2.03
N THR A 96 39.20 -37.06 1.48
CA THR A 96 39.51 -38.22 0.64
C THR A 96 40.49 -39.13 1.36
N ASN A 97 40.18 -40.43 1.41
CA ASN A 97 41.07 -41.44 1.96
C ASN A 97 42.15 -41.82 0.96
N TYR A 98 43.41 -41.71 1.38
CA TYR A 98 44.59 -42.13 0.64
C TYR A 98 45.35 -43.19 1.44
N CYS A 99 45.82 -44.22 0.74
CA CYS A 99 46.65 -45.27 1.31
C CYS A 99 48.01 -45.27 0.61
N TYR A 100 49.05 -45.46 1.41
CA TYR A 100 50.45 -45.37 1.04
C TYR A 100 51.17 -46.68 1.33
N ARG A 101 52.21 -46.95 0.56
CA ARG A 101 53.20 -47.98 0.87
C ARG A 101 54.57 -47.54 0.37
N VAL A 102 55.62 -47.92 1.07
CA VAL A 102 56.99 -47.47 0.81
C VAL A 102 57.88 -48.68 0.55
N ARG A 103 58.82 -48.57 -0.37
CA ARG A 103 59.87 -49.58 -0.59
C ARG A 103 61.22 -48.91 -0.79
N ALA A 104 62.30 -49.56 -0.38
CA ALA A 104 63.66 -49.13 -0.64
C ALA A 104 64.13 -49.65 -2.01
N TYR A 105 65.10 -48.97 -2.63
CA TYR A 105 65.70 -49.43 -3.90
C TYR A 105 67.21 -49.19 -3.93
N ASN A 106 67.94 -50.03 -4.65
CA ASN A 106 69.34 -49.80 -5.02
C ASN A 106 69.59 -50.22 -6.49
N SER A 107 70.85 -50.34 -6.90
CA SER A 107 71.20 -50.77 -8.26
C SER A 107 70.85 -52.23 -8.56
N VAL A 108 70.62 -53.06 -7.54
CA VAL A 108 70.20 -54.46 -7.69
C VAL A 108 68.70 -54.54 -7.94
N GLY A 109 67.92 -53.75 -7.22
CA GLY A 109 66.47 -53.65 -7.43
C GLY A 109 65.74 -53.09 -6.23
N ASP A 110 64.44 -53.34 -6.22
CA ASP A 110 63.51 -52.88 -5.18
C ASP A 110 63.37 -53.92 -4.05
N SER A 111 63.09 -53.45 -2.83
CA SER A 111 62.61 -54.29 -1.73
C SER A 111 61.13 -54.65 -1.90
N ASP A 112 60.63 -55.52 -1.01
CA ASP A 112 59.20 -55.60 -0.72
C ASP A 112 58.69 -54.26 -0.18
N TYR A 113 57.37 -54.07 -0.20
CA TYR A 113 56.72 -52.89 0.37
C TYR A 113 56.58 -53.00 1.89
N SER A 114 56.55 -51.85 2.55
CA SER A 114 56.09 -51.69 3.93
C SER A 114 54.64 -52.10 4.11
N ASP A 115 54.21 -52.13 5.38
CA ASP A 115 52.79 -52.13 5.72
C ASP A 115 52.04 -50.97 5.05
N GLU A 116 50.76 -51.18 4.74
CA GLU A 116 49.89 -50.17 4.15
C GLU A 116 49.46 -49.15 5.22
N ALA A 117 49.72 -47.87 4.94
CA ALA A 117 49.36 -46.76 5.83
C ALA A 117 48.27 -45.90 5.19
N CYS A 118 47.10 -45.76 5.82
CA CYS A 118 46.00 -44.96 5.28
C CYS A 118 45.68 -43.75 6.16
N ALA A 119 45.36 -42.62 5.52
CA ALA A 119 44.81 -41.45 6.19
C ALA A 119 43.80 -40.74 5.28
N SER A 120 42.80 -40.11 5.89
CA SER A 120 41.84 -39.26 5.19
C SER A 120 42.19 -37.79 5.39
N THR A 121 42.34 -37.03 4.30
CA THR A 121 42.49 -35.57 4.37
C THR A 121 41.29 -34.95 5.10
N GLN A 122 41.51 -33.81 5.76
CA GLN A 122 40.43 -33.11 6.44
C GLN A 122 39.37 -32.63 5.43
N ALA A 123 38.14 -32.37 5.90
CA ALA A 123 37.12 -31.73 5.07
C ALA A 123 37.58 -30.33 4.63
N ALA A 124 37.10 -29.87 3.47
CA ALA A 124 37.37 -28.50 3.04
C ALA A 124 36.77 -27.50 4.04
N PRO A 125 37.45 -26.38 4.35
CA PRO A 125 36.86 -25.33 5.18
C PRO A 125 35.55 -24.83 4.55
N VAL A 126 34.51 -24.64 5.37
CA VAL A 126 33.23 -24.09 4.91
C VAL A 126 33.33 -22.56 4.81
N VAL A 127 32.89 -22.01 3.69
CA VAL A 127 32.83 -20.57 3.44
C VAL A 127 31.37 -20.14 3.45
N GLN A 128 30.91 -19.59 4.58
CA GLN A 128 29.53 -19.13 4.74
C GLN A 128 29.37 -17.70 4.22
N PRO A 129 28.26 -17.37 3.55
CA PRO A 129 27.94 -15.98 3.26
C PRO A 129 27.55 -15.26 4.56
N THR A 130 27.63 -13.94 4.58
CA THR A 130 27.02 -13.13 5.66
C THR A 130 25.90 -12.27 5.08
N THR A 131 24.87 -12.02 5.87
CA THR A 131 23.74 -11.19 5.46
C THR A 131 23.24 -10.36 6.62
N THR A 132 22.87 -9.11 6.35
CA THR A 132 22.23 -8.20 7.29
C THR A 132 20.92 -7.72 6.68
N THR A 133 19.81 -7.98 7.36
CA THR A 133 18.49 -7.45 6.94
C THR A 133 18.40 -6.00 7.39
N GLY A 134 18.23 -5.09 6.42
CA GLY A 134 18.01 -3.66 6.68
C GLY A 134 16.53 -3.32 6.82
N SER A 135 16.24 -2.09 7.23
CA SER A 135 14.87 -1.58 7.34
C SER A 135 14.18 -1.50 5.97
N ALA A 136 12.86 -1.70 5.95
CA ALA A 136 12.06 -1.45 4.76
C ALA A 136 11.97 0.06 4.49
N THR A 137 11.90 0.44 3.22
CA THR A 137 11.78 1.82 2.73
C THR A 137 10.62 1.92 1.73
N ALA A 138 10.30 3.13 1.26
CA ALA A 138 9.23 3.39 0.28
C ALA A 138 7.89 2.73 0.66
N ILE A 139 7.55 2.76 1.95
CA ILE A 139 6.35 2.12 2.49
C ILE A 139 5.12 2.95 2.14
N THR A 140 4.20 2.32 1.42
CA THR A 140 2.87 2.87 1.10
C THR A 140 1.78 2.01 1.75
N SER A 141 0.51 2.29 1.44
CA SER A 141 -0.59 1.46 1.90
C SER A 141 -0.68 0.10 1.21
N ASN A 142 0.02 -0.10 0.09
CA ASN A 142 -0.07 -1.31 -0.73
C ASN A 142 1.30 -1.83 -1.23
N SER A 143 2.41 -1.20 -0.85
CA SER A 143 3.76 -1.58 -1.27
C SER A 143 4.82 -1.20 -0.25
N ALA A 144 5.98 -1.85 -0.33
CA ALA A 144 7.19 -1.50 0.42
C ALA A 144 8.43 -2.06 -0.29
N THR A 145 9.60 -1.48 -0.06
CA THR A 145 10.88 -2.00 -0.53
C THR A 145 11.65 -2.62 0.63
N LEU A 146 11.94 -3.92 0.56
CA LEU A 146 12.80 -4.62 1.52
C LEU A 146 14.26 -4.39 1.15
N ASN A 147 15.15 -4.21 2.14
CA ASN A 147 16.57 -3.94 1.91
C ASN A 147 17.44 -4.89 2.74
N ALA A 148 18.61 -5.26 2.21
CA ALA A 148 19.63 -6.03 2.94
C ALA A 148 21.02 -5.82 2.33
N THR A 149 22.05 -6.22 3.07
CA THR A 149 23.43 -6.31 2.58
C THR A 149 23.89 -7.75 2.67
N VAL A 150 24.42 -8.31 1.59
CA VAL A 150 24.92 -9.70 1.51
C VAL A 150 26.39 -9.69 1.09
N ASN A 151 27.25 -10.37 1.84
CA ASN A 151 28.63 -10.64 1.45
C ASN A 151 28.79 -12.14 1.13
N PRO A 152 29.11 -12.52 -0.13
CA PRO A 152 29.33 -13.91 -0.53
C PRO A 152 30.56 -14.58 0.10
N ASN A 153 31.48 -13.81 0.67
CA ASN A 153 32.74 -14.28 1.26
C ASN A 153 33.60 -15.15 0.33
N GLY A 154 33.58 -14.88 -0.97
CA GLY A 154 34.42 -15.59 -1.95
C GLY A 154 33.77 -16.79 -2.64
N MET A 155 32.55 -17.19 -2.25
CA MET A 155 31.81 -18.30 -2.87
C MET A 155 30.54 -17.80 -3.55
N ALA A 156 30.22 -18.34 -4.73
CA ALA A 156 29.04 -17.96 -5.49
C ALA A 156 27.75 -18.10 -4.64
N THR A 157 27.09 -16.97 -4.40
CA THR A 157 25.99 -16.85 -3.43
C THR A 157 24.73 -16.32 -4.12
N GLY A 158 23.58 -16.90 -3.76
CA GLY A 158 22.25 -16.38 -4.07
C GLY A 158 21.58 -15.83 -2.81
N ALA A 159 20.69 -14.85 -2.97
CA ALA A 159 19.91 -14.33 -1.84
C ALA A 159 18.48 -13.92 -2.23
N PHE A 160 17.57 -13.97 -1.28
CA PHE A 160 16.17 -13.57 -1.41
C PHE A 160 15.62 -13.10 -0.06
N PHE A 161 14.37 -12.64 -0.02
CA PHE A 161 13.68 -12.30 1.22
C PHE A 161 12.54 -13.27 1.51
N GLN A 162 12.40 -13.65 2.78
CA GLN A 162 11.17 -14.24 3.32
C GLN A 162 10.33 -13.13 3.93
N TRP A 163 9.02 -13.14 3.72
CA TRP A 163 8.12 -12.12 4.26
C TRP A 163 6.70 -12.66 4.51
N GLY A 164 5.94 -11.98 5.38
CA GLY A 164 4.54 -12.31 5.69
C GLY A 164 3.96 -11.47 6.81
N ILE A 165 2.74 -11.80 7.23
CA ILE A 165 2.03 -11.11 8.33
C ILE A 165 2.35 -11.68 9.73
N SER A 166 3.25 -12.66 9.79
CA SER A 166 3.77 -13.26 11.03
C SER A 166 5.24 -13.63 10.87
N SER A 167 5.90 -13.96 11.98
CA SER A 167 7.29 -14.43 12.01
C SER A 167 7.50 -15.82 11.39
N SER A 168 6.43 -16.57 11.13
CA SER A 168 6.49 -17.79 10.31
C SER A 168 6.67 -17.49 8.82
N PHE A 169 6.52 -16.21 8.44
CA PHE A 169 6.46 -15.77 7.06
C PHE A 169 5.38 -16.56 6.30
N GLY A 170 5.50 -16.66 4.98
CA GLY A 170 4.56 -17.38 4.12
C GLY A 170 4.81 -17.11 2.65
N ASN A 171 5.59 -16.06 2.36
CA ASN A 171 5.96 -15.66 1.02
C ASN A 171 7.48 -15.51 0.90
N THR A 172 7.98 -15.63 -0.32
CA THR A 172 9.37 -15.37 -0.70
C THR A 172 9.43 -14.45 -1.90
N THR A 173 10.47 -13.61 -1.98
CA THR A 173 10.80 -12.90 -3.22
C THR A 173 11.58 -13.82 -4.17
N PRO A 174 11.68 -13.48 -5.47
CA PRO A 174 12.61 -14.15 -6.38
C PRO A 174 14.06 -14.10 -5.86
N SER A 175 14.84 -15.13 -6.21
CA SER A 175 16.26 -15.20 -5.88
C SER A 175 17.08 -14.26 -6.76
N GLN A 176 18.04 -13.58 -6.13
CA GLN A 176 19.01 -12.69 -6.76
C GLN A 176 20.39 -13.35 -6.73
N ILE A 177 21.16 -13.20 -7.81
CA ILE A 177 22.54 -13.69 -7.88
C ILE A 177 23.48 -12.60 -7.36
N ILE A 178 24.20 -12.88 -6.28
CA ILE A 178 25.11 -11.93 -5.64
C ILE A 178 26.54 -12.07 -6.19
N GLY A 179 26.86 -13.24 -6.75
CA GLY A 179 28.20 -13.57 -7.23
C GLY A 179 29.10 -14.12 -6.12
N SER A 180 30.41 -14.06 -6.31
CA SER A 180 31.43 -14.67 -5.44
C SER A 180 32.45 -13.66 -4.89
N GLY A 181 32.09 -12.38 -4.81
CA GLY A 181 32.95 -11.34 -4.24
C GLY A 181 33.13 -11.48 -2.72
N SER A 182 34.00 -10.65 -2.15
CA SER A 182 34.29 -10.61 -0.71
C SER A 182 33.84 -9.32 -0.03
N VAL A 183 33.09 -8.48 -0.73
CA VAL A 183 32.55 -7.21 -0.24
C VAL A 183 31.02 -7.31 -0.15
N GLY A 184 30.45 -6.67 0.86
CA GLY A 184 29.00 -6.60 1.03
C GLY A 184 28.33 -5.84 -0.11
N ILE A 185 27.29 -6.43 -0.69
CA ILE A 185 26.47 -5.86 -1.77
C ILE A 185 25.08 -5.60 -1.23
N ASN A 186 24.54 -4.41 -1.49
CA ASN A 186 23.17 -4.08 -1.14
C ASN A 186 22.19 -4.71 -2.14
N ILE A 187 21.17 -5.37 -1.61
CA ILE A 187 20.05 -5.92 -2.37
C ILE A 187 18.74 -5.36 -1.88
N SER A 188 17.76 -5.32 -2.78
CA SER A 188 16.40 -4.91 -2.43
C SER A 188 15.34 -5.69 -3.19
N ALA A 189 14.11 -5.68 -2.67
CA ALA A 189 12.95 -6.28 -3.33
C ALA A 189 11.69 -5.46 -3.08
N ASN A 190 10.93 -5.18 -4.12
CA ASN A 190 9.66 -4.45 -4.02
C ASN A 190 8.51 -5.43 -3.76
N LEU A 191 7.76 -5.18 -2.70
CA LEU A 191 6.50 -5.85 -2.41
C LEU A 191 5.34 -5.01 -2.93
N THR A 192 4.29 -5.68 -3.41
CA THR A 192 3.02 -5.09 -3.84
C THR A 192 1.87 -5.93 -3.27
N GLY A 193 0.65 -5.39 -3.28
CA GLY A 193 -0.53 -6.12 -2.78
C GLY A 193 -0.60 -6.19 -1.25
N LEU A 194 0.04 -5.25 -0.56
CA LEU A 194 -0.01 -5.19 0.90
C LEU A 194 -1.39 -4.72 1.39
N THR A 195 -1.83 -5.24 2.52
CA THR A 195 -3.02 -4.76 3.22
C THR A 195 -2.66 -3.48 3.98
N PRO A 196 -3.41 -2.38 3.81
CA PRO A 196 -3.16 -1.13 4.54
C PRO A 196 -3.17 -1.32 6.06
N ALA A 197 -2.43 -0.48 6.78
CA ALA A 197 -2.33 -0.50 8.25
C ALA A 197 -1.96 -1.86 8.87
N THR A 198 -1.33 -2.75 8.10
CA THR A 198 -0.98 -4.11 8.53
C THR A 198 0.52 -4.22 8.79
N VAL A 199 0.89 -4.92 9.86
CA VAL A 199 2.29 -5.22 10.21
C VAL A 199 2.79 -6.40 9.39
N TYR A 200 3.95 -6.23 8.77
CA TYR A 200 4.66 -7.25 8.02
C TYR A 200 6.01 -7.57 8.67
N TYR A 201 6.38 -8.84 8.64
CA TYR A 201 7.65 -9.39 9.10
C TYR A 201 8.45 -9.82 7.87
N PHE A 202 9.75 -9.55 7.85
CA PHE A 202 10.63 -10.02 6.77
C PHE A 202 12.05 -10.28 7.26
N ARG A 203 12.79 -11.11 6.52
CA ARG A 203 14.25 -11.29 6.68
C ARG A 203 14.91 -11.62 5.35
N ALA A 204 16.17 -11.24 5.21
CA ALA A 204 17.01 -11.69 4.11
C ALA A 204 17.53 -13.12 4.36
N VAL A 205 17.66 -13.88 3.29
CA VAL A 205 18.19 -15.24 3.27
C VAL A 205 19.29 -15.28 2.23
N ALA A 206 20.49 -15.73 2.59
CA ALA A 206 21.62 -15.90 1.68
C ALA A 206 22.12 -17.34 1.76
N ALA A 207 22.47 -17.94 0.62
CA ALA A 207 22.95 -19.31 0.59
C ALA A 207 24.03 -19.53 -0.48
N ASN A 208 25.00 -20.39 -0.16
CA ASN A 208 25.99 -20.87 -1.10
C ASN A 208 26.28 -22.37 -0.91
N GLY A 209 26.96 -22.99 -1.89
CA GLY A 209 27.22 -24.42 -1.88
C GLY A 209 28.29 -24.90 -0.89
N SER A 210 29.01 -24.00 -0.21
CA SER A 210 30.07 -24.35 0.75
C SER A 210 29.60 -24.27 2.20
N GLY A 211 28.89 -23.20 2.55
CA GLY A 211 28.47 -22.89 3.91
C GLY A 211 26.97 -23.04 4.17
N GLY A 212 26.17 -23.37 3.16
CA GLY A 212 24.73 -23.55 3.29
C GLY A 212 23.96 -22.23 3.41
N THR A 213 22.86 -22.24 4.15
CA THR A 213 21.89 -21.13 4.24
C THR A 213 22.05 -20.34 5.53
N ILE A 214 22.13 -19.02 5.41
CA ILE A 214 22.17 -18.07 6.52
C ILE A 214 20.96 -17.15 6.48
N PHE A 215 20.37 -16.93 7.65
CA PHE A 215 19.22 -16.08 7.87
C PHE A 215 19.65 -14.77 8.52
N GLY A 216 19.22 -13.65 7.94
CA GLY A 216 19.32 -12.35 8.59
C GLY A 216 18.33 -12.22 9.75
N ALA A 217 18.49 -11.16 10.54
CA ALA A 217 17.55 -10.81 11.60
C ALA A 217 16.15 -10.51 11.04
N ILE A 218 15.11 -10.84 11.81
CA ILE A 218 13.73 -10.49 11.47
C ILE A 218 13.55 -8.98 11.67
N GLN A 219 13.09 -8.30 10.64
CA GLN A 219 12.67 -6.90 10.66
C GLN A 219 11.16 -6.82 10.46
N THR A 220 10.58 -5.70 10.89
CA THR A 220 9.15 -5.42 10.72
C THR A 220 8.93 -4.05 10.11
N PHE A 221 7.84 -3.90 9.38
CA PHE A 221 7.31 -2.59 8.99
C PHE A 221 5.78 -2.63 8.98
N THR A 222 5.15 -1.47 9.12
CA THR A 222 3.69 -1.34 9.03
C THR A 222 3.33 -0.62 7.74
N ALA A 223 2.52 -1.24 6.88
CA ALA A 223 2.01 -0.58 5.69
C ALA A 223 1.21 0.67 6.09
N SER A 224 1.36 1.76 5.34
CA SER A 224 0.66 3.01 5.66
C SER A 224 -0.85 2.80 5.63
N SER A 225 -1.61 3.58 6.40
CA SER A 225 -3.05 3.63 6.21
C SER A 225 -3.38 4.26 4.85
N VAL A 226 -4.50 3.88 4.25
CA VAL A 226 -5.04 4.66 3.13
C VAL A 226 -5.46 6.03 3.68
N PRO A 227 -5.12 7.15 3.03
CA PRO A 227 -5.66 8.45 3.42
C PRO A 227 -7.18 8.40 3.31
N THR A 228 -7.88 8.53 4.44
CA THR A 228 -9.32 8.76 4.41
C THR A 228 -9.53 10.19 3.93
N ILE A 229 -10.07 10.39 2.74
CA ILE A 229 -10.57 11.71 2.35
C ILE A 229 -11.74 12.00 3.31
N PRO A 230 -11.69 13.06 4.15
CA PRO A 230 -12.84 13.43 4.95
C PRO A 230 -13.97 13.78 3.97
N VAL A 231 -15.02 12.95 3.95
CA VAL A 231 -16.22 13.25 3.16
C VAL A 231 -16.83 14.48 3.79
N SER A 232 -16.81 15.62 3.10
CA SER A 232 -17.38 16.84 3.65
C SER A 232 -18.89 16.64 3.81
N GLN A 233 -19.37 16.79 5.04
CA GLN A 233 -20.79 16.82 5.37
C GLN A 233 -21.55 17.74 4.39
N PRO A 234 -22.73 17.35 3.86
CA PRO A 234 -23.51 18.26 3.01
C PRO A 234 -23.85 19.52 3.80
N GLN A 235 -24.00 20.68 3.15
CA GLN A 235 -24.41 21.93 3.81
C GLN A 235 -25.59 22.53 3.06
N ILE A 236 -26.57 23.06 3.78
CA ILE A 236 -27.68 23.84 3.22
C ILE A 236 -27.40 25.31 3.49
N THR A 237 -27.38 26.10 2.43
CA THR A 237 -27.14 27.55 2.46
C THR A 237 -28.42 28.36 2.27
N GLY A 238 -29.49 27.76 1.75
CA GLY A 238 -30.77 28.44 1.63
C GLY A 238 -31.88 27.62 0.99
N ILE A 239 -33.06 28.22 0.97
CA ILE A 239 -34.24 27.71 0.27
C ILE A 239 -34.78 28.80 -0.65
N SER A 240 -35.39 28.42 -1.77
CA SER A 240 -35.95 29.38 -2.74
C SER A 240 -37.30 28.91 -3.27
N PRO A 241 -38.37 29.71 -3.17
CA PRO A 241 -38.41 31.06 -2.57
C PRO A 241 -38.19 31.04 -1.04
N ASN A 242 -37.79 32.16 -0.45
CA ASN A 242 -37.70 32.35 1.00
C ASN A 242 -38.05 33.81 1.37
N PRO A 243 -39.11 34.08 2.15
CA PRO A 243 -40.09 33.14 2.70
C PRO A 243 -40.82 32.35 1.59
N VAL A 244 -41.34 31.17 1.92
CA VAL A 244 -42.08 30.33 0.97
C VAL A 244 -43.56 30.72 1.04
N PRO A 245 -44.17 31.26 -0.04
CA PRO A 245 -45.61 31.54 -0.05
C PRO A 245 -46.39 30.23 -0.04
N ALA A 246 -47.40 30.10 0.81
CA ALA A 246 -48.34 28.99 0.74
C ALA A 246 -49.30 29.18 -0.43
N ILE A 247 -49.66 28.09 -1.13
CA ILE A 247 -50.62 28.14 -2.25
C ILE A 247 -51.77 27.13 -2.10
N ASN A 248 -51.97 26.54 -0.91
CA ASN A 248 -52.93 25.45 -0.67
C ASN A 248 -52.75 24.24 -1.61
N ALA A 249 -51.54 24.01 -2.11
CA ALA A 249 -51.20 22.91 -3.00
C ALA A 249 -49.70 22.56 -2.90
N SER A 250 -49.31 21.45 -3.53
CA SER A 250 -47.88 21.12 -3.67
C SER A 250 -47.18 22.11 -4.58
N GLN A 251 -46.00 22.58 -4.17
CA GLN A 251 -45.22 23.55 -4.94
C GLN A 251 -43.75 23.19 -5.00
N TRP A 252 -43.10 23.56 -6.09
CA TRP A 252 -41.67 23.37 -6.24
C TRP A 252 -40.90 24.36 -5.37
N VAL A 253 -39.97 23.82 -4.60
CA VAL A 253 -39.03 24.61 -3.80
C VAL A 253 -37.61 24.09 -4.03
N THR A 254 -36.67 25.01 -4.23
CA THR A 254 -35.26 24.66 -4.41
C THR A 254 -34.52 24.75 -3.07
N VAL A 255 -33.82 23.69 -2.69
CA VAL A 255 -32.87 23.67 -1.58
C VAL A 255 -31.47 23.89 -2.15
N ASN A 256 -30.83 24.97 -1.71
CA ASN A 256 -29.48 25.37 -2.14
C ASN A 256 -28.45 24.95 -1.08
N GLY A 257 -27.28 24.54 -1.51
CA GLY A 257 -26.26 24.00 -0.62
C GLY A 257 -24.97 23.59 -1.31
N ALA A 258 -24.25 22.67 -0.69
CA ALA A 258 -23.03 22.05 -1.21
C ALA A 258 -22.91 20.62 -0.70
N GLY A 259 -22.19 19.77 -1.45
CA GLY A 259 -21.88 18.41 -1.04
C GLY A 259 -23.07 17.45 -1.11
N PHE A 260 -24.11 17.75 -1.88
CA PHE A 260 -25.21 16.81 -2.11
C PHE A 260 -24.75 15.65 -2.99
N ILE A 261 -25.17 14.44 -2.63
CA ILE A 261 -24.89 13.20 -3.37
C ILE A 261 -26.20 12.65 -3.91
N SER A 262 -26.19 12.18 -5.17
CA SER A 262 -27.36 11.55 -5.79
C SER A 262 -27.91 10.41 -4.91
N GLY A 263 -29.21 10.41 -4.67
CA GLY A 263 -29.87 9.50 -3.72
C GLY A 263 -30.02 10.05 -2.29
N LEU A 264 -29.64 11.31 -2.03
CA LEU A 264 -29.94 11.98 -0.76
C LEU A 264 -31.43 12.01 -0.44
N LYS A 265 -31.73 12.29 0.84
CA LYS A 265 -33.08 12.56 1.34
C LYS A 265 -33.12 13.95 1.97
N ILE A 266 -34.23 14.65 1.81
CA ILE A 266 -34.53 15.90 2.50
C ILE A 266 -35.48 15.62 3.66
N ILE A 267 -35.18 16.15 4.83
CA ILE A 267 -36.04 16.09 6.01
C ILE A 267 -36.56 17.49 6.28
N LEU A 268 -37.88 17.66 6.19
CA LEU A 268 -38.59 18.87 6.58
C LEU A 268 -39.22 18.67 7.96
N ARG A 269 -39.22 19.71 8.80
CA ARG A 269 -39.88 19.67 10.12
C ARG A 269 -40.66 20.94 10.39
N THR A 270 -41.85 20.82 10.97
CA THR A 270 -42.65 21.93 11.50
C THR A 270 -43.41 21.47 12.75
N GLY A 271 -43.34 22.23 13.85
CA GLY A 271 -43.88 21.77 15.14
C GLY A 271 -43.37 20.37 15.52
N ASN A 272 -44.29 19.42 15.68
CA ASN A 272 -43.99 18.01 15.97
C ASN A 272 -43.97 17.11 14.71
N GLU A 273 -44.23 17.66 13.54
CA GLU A 273 -44.35 16.91 12.29
C GLU A 273 -43.00 16.83 11.57
N VAL A 274 -42.72 15.66 10.97
CA VAL A 274 -41.48 15.38 10.24
C VAL A 274 -41.83 14.71 8.91
N TYR A 275 -41.35 15.30 7.81
CA TYR A 275 -41.54 14.79 6.45
C TYR A 275 -40.19 14.42 5.85
N THR A 276 -40.05 13.19 5.37
CA THR A 276 -38.84 12.73 4.68
C THR A 276 -39.13 12.55 3.20
N ILE A 277 -38.40 13.29 2.36
CA ILE A 277 -38.56 13.34 0.91
C ILE A 277 -37.29 12.75 0.26
N PRO A 278 -37.32 11.54 -0.30
CA PRO A 278 -36.21 11.03 -1.09
C PRO A 278 -36.07 11.81 -2.40
N ILE A 279 -34.85 12.24 -2.75
CA ILE A 279 -34.60 12.95 -4.00
C ILE A 279 -34.38 11.95 -5.13
N THR A 280 -35.36 11.89 -6.04
CA THR A 280 -35.27 11.14 -7.29
C THR A 280 -34.64 11.99 -8.40
N SER A 281 -34.45 11.43 -9.59
CA SER A 281 -33.92 12.15 -10.76
C SER A 281 -34.73 13.41 -11.11
N ALA A 282 -36.04 13.46 -10.81
CA ALA A 282 -36.88 14.63 -11.06
C ALA A 282 -36.60 15.80 -10.10
N GLY A 283 -36.12 15.51 -8.88
CA GLY A 283 -35.72 16.52 -7.89
C GLY A 283 -34.23 16.83 -7.91
N TRP A 284 -33.40 16.03 -8.57
CA TRP A 284 -31.97 16.25 -8.64
C TRP A 284 -31.63 17.33 -9.68
N VAL A 285 -30.90 18.37 -9.25
CA VAL A 285 -30.34 19.37 -10.18
C VAL A 285 -28.84 19.15 -10.31
N ASN A 286 -28.09 19.26 -9.22
CA ASN A 286 -26.64 19.03 -9.15
C ASN A 286 -26.19 18.90 -7.68
N SER A 287 -24.87 18.87 -7.43
CA SER A 287 -24.30 18.74 -6.08
C SER A 287 -24.48 19.96 -5.16
N THR A 288 -25.05 21.06 -5.67
CA THR A 288 -25.33 22.28 -4.90
C THR A 288 -26.81 22.63 -4.84
N GLN A 289 -27.67 21.94 -5.60
CA GLN A 289 -29.10 22.26 -5.69
C GLN A 289 -29.95 21.00 -5.86
N VAL A 290 -31.06 20.95 -5.13
CA VAL A 290 -32.13 19.96 -5.32
C VAL A 290 -33.49 20.64 -5.25
N LYS A 291 -34.48 20.08 -5.94
CA LYS A 291 -35.87 20.53 -5.92
C LYS A 291 -36.73 19.52 -5.17
N ILE A 292 -37.59 20.04 -4.30
CA ILE A 292 -38.60 19.28 -3.57
C ILE A 292 -39.99 19.77 -3.94
N TYR A 293 -41.00 18.89 -3.82
CA TYR A 293 -42.40 19.20 -4.15
C TYR A 293 -43.36 18.95 -2.96
N PRO A 294 -43.14 19.60 -1.80
CA PRO A 294 -44.02 19.46 -0.64
C PRO A 294 -45.32 20.28 -0.79
N ASN A 295 -46.35 19.88 -0.05
CA ASN A 295 -47.57 20.67 0.16
C ASN A 295 -47.46 21.45 1.47
N PHE A 296 -47.28 22.76 1.39
CA PHE A 296 -47.27 23.64 2.56
C PHE A 296 -48.69 24.18 2.81
N THR A 297 -49.18 24.07 4.03
CA THR A 297 -50.50 24.58 4.44
C THR A 297 -50.58 26.10 4.33
N ALA A 298 -51.78 26.69 4.12
CA ALA A 298 -51.97 28.15 4.09
C ALA A 298 -51.68 28.87 5.42
N GLN A 299 -51.52 28.15 6.53
CA GLN A 299 -51.18 28.77 7.81
C GLN A 299 -49.69 29.14 7.86
N PRO A 300 -49.35 30.39 8.23
CA PRO A 300 -47.97 30.77 8.47
C PRO A 300 -47.32 29.90 9.54
N ALA A 301 -46.13 29.38 9.25
CA ALA A 301 -45.42 28.47 10.15
C ALA A 301 -43.90 28.53 9.96
N GLN A 302 -43.16 28.23 11.01
CA GLN A 302 -41.71 28.02 10.93
C GLN A 302 -41.41 26.58 10.54
N TRP A 303 -40.45 26.41 9.63
CA TRP A 303 -40.00 25.13 9.11
C TRP A 303 -38.48 25.02 9.17
N THR A 304 -37.99 23.80 9.29
CA THR A 304 -36.57 23.49 9.11
C THR A 304 -36.37 22.48 7.99
N VAL A 305 -35.24 22.57 7.31
CA VAL A 305 -34.80 21.63 6.28
C VAL A 305 -33.41 21.08 6.61
N GLN A 306 -33.22 19.78 6.38
CA GLN A 306 -31.95 19.07 6.55
C GLN A 306 -31.75 18.07 5.40
N ALA A 307 -30.54 17.97 4.85
CA ALA A 307 -30.19 16.98 3.85
C ALA A 307 -29.47 15.80 4.49
N VAL A 308 -29.72 14.57 4.02
CA VAL A 308 -29.01 13.36 4.45
C VAL A 308 -28.55 12.61 3.20
N ASN A 309 -27.24 12.56 2.99
CA ASN A 309 -26.63 11.83 1.88
C ASN A 309 -26.72 10.30 2.10
N PRO A 310 -26.54 9.47 1.05
CA PRO A 310 -26.58 8.01 1.16
C PRO A 310 -25.55 7.39 2.11
N ASP A 311 -24.46 8.11 2.39
CA ASP A 311 -23.41 7.77 3.35
C ASP A 311 -23.79 8.14 4.82
N ASN A 312 -25.03 8.58 5.04
CA ASN A 312 -25.59 9.06 6.31
C ASN A 312 -24.98 10.36 6.84
N GLN A 313 -24.18 11.08 6.05
CA GLN A 313 -23.76 12.43 6.41
C GLN A 313 -24.97 13.37 6.31
N GLN A 314 -25.27 14.08 7.40
CA GLN A 314 -26.43 14.97 7.49
C GLN A 314 -25.98 16.42 7.37
N SER A 315 -26.73 17.35 6.81
CA SER A 315 -26.36 18.76 6.81
C SER A 315 -26.65 19.47 8.13
N ASN A 316 -26.26 20.75 8.22
CA ASN A 316 -26.89 21.69 9.14
C ASN A 316 -28.41 21.73 8.93
N MET A 317 -29.16 22.11 9.97
CA MET A 317 -30.57 22.47 9.85
C MET A 317 -30.68 23.94 9.42
N PHE A 318 -31.41 24.21 8.34
CA PHE A 318 -31.70 25.55 7.86
C PHE A 318 -33.16 25.90 8.17
N SER A 319 -33.40 27.07 8.78
CA SER A 319 -34.75 27.53 9.15
C SER A 319 -35.32 28.46 8.08
N PHE A 320 -36.60 28.30 7.76
CA PHE A 320 -37.32 29.16 6.83
C PHE A 320 -38.79 29.29 7.26
N SER A 321 -39.48 30.29 6.71
CA SER A 321 -40.87 30.58 7.06
C SER A 321 -41.81 30.31 5.89
N ILE A 322 -42.98 29.73 6.19
CA ILE A 322 -44.14 29.76 5.29
C ILE A 322 -44.94 31.02 5.61
N ILE A 323 -45.31 31.77 4.58
CA ILE A 323 -46.19 32.94 4.69
C ILE A 323 -47.53 32.65 4.02
N ALA A 324 -48.59 33.35 4.45
CA ALA A 324 -49.91 33.23 3.84
C ALA A 324 -49.85 33.49 2.32
N PRO A 325 -50.74 32.89 1.52
CA PRO A 325 -50.86 33.22 0.10
C PRO A 325 -51.10 34.71 -0.03
N VAL A 326 -50.37 35.38 -0.92
CA VAL A 326 -50.68 36.77 -1.23
C VAL A 326 -51.85 36.79 -2.22
N VAL A 327 -52.91 37.52 -1.87
CA VAL A 327 -54.08 37.76 -2.74
C VAL A 327 -53.97 39.20 -3.25
N ASP A 328 -54.11 39.42 -4.55
CA ASP A 328 -54.19 40.78 -5.09
C ASP A 328 -55.47 41.46 -4.57
N PRO A 329 -55.41 42.72 -4.11
CA PRO A 329 -56.60 43.43 -3.65
C PRO A 329 -57.59 43.62 -4.80
N ILE A 330 -58.89 43.58 -4.50
CA ILE A 330 -59.97 43.79 -5.46
C ILE A 330 -60.69 45.07 -5.12
N LEU A 331 -60.96 45.92 -6.12
CA LEU A 331 -61.68 47.17 -6.02
C LEU A 331 -62.94 47.14 -6.90
N SER A 332 -64.07 47.57 -6.34
CA SER A 332 -65.33 47.73 -7.04
C SER A 332 -65.90 49.14 -6.84
N LEU A 333 -66.76 49.59 -7.76
CA LEU A 333 -67.33 50.94 -7.78
C LEU A 333 -68.81 50.88 -8.18
N TYR A 334 -69.67 51.58 -7.43
CA TYR A 334 -71.08 51.77 -7.76
C TYR A 334 -71.61 53.17 -7.39
N PRO A 335 -72.41 53.83 -8.27
CA PRO A 335 -72.57 53.50 -9.69
C PRO A 335 -71.26 53.76 -10.46
N THR A 336 -71.12 53.29 -11.70
CA THR A 336 -69.91 53.60 -12.50
C THR A 336 -70.01 54.92 -13.27
N SER A 337 -71.21 55.53 -13.32
CA SER A 337 -71.47 56.80 -14.01
C SER A 337 -72.60 57.58 -13.33
N GLY A 338 -72.53 58.90 -13.36
CA GLY A 338 -73.54 59.79 -12.79
C GLY A 338 -73.33 61.26 -13.18
N VAL A 339 -74.31 62.12 -12.91
CA VAL A 339 -74.15 63.58 -13.07
C VAL A 339 -73.33 64.17 -11.91
N LYS A 340 -72.79 65.39 -12.07
CA LYS A 340 -72.15 66.11 -10.97
C LYS A 340 -73.07 66.14 -9.74
N GLY A 341 -72.55 65.75 -8.58
CA GLY A 341 -73.35 65.62 -7.34
C GLY A 341 -73.80 64.19 -7.02
N THR A 342 -73.57 63.23 -7.93
CA THR A 342 -73.82 61.81 -7.68
C THR A 342 -72.92 61.30 -6.55
N LEU A 343 -73.49 60.42 -5.72
CA LEU A 343 -72.80 59.72 -4.65
C LEU A 343 -72.20 58.42 -5.19
N PHE A 344 -70.89 58.27 -5.10
CA PHE A 344 -70.14 57.09 -5.55
C PHE A 344 -69.59 56.32 -4.36
N THR A 345 -69.70 54.99 -4.39
CA THR A 345 -69.18 54.09 -3.36
C THR A 345 -68.15 53.14 -3.95
N PHE A 346 -66.99 53.10 -3.33
CA PHE A 346 -65.90 52.18 -3.62
C PHE A 346 -65.83 51.14 -2.51
N GLU A 347 -65.77 49.87 -2.89
CA GLU A 347 -65.58 48.76 -1.95
C GLU A 347 -64.35 47.96 -2.36
N GLY A 348 -63.42 47.83 -1.43
CA GLY A 348 -62.18 47.10 -1.56
C GLY A 348 -62.14 45.88 -0.64
N SER A 349 -61.52 44.80 -1.10
CA SER A 349 -61.26 43.58 -0.31
C SER A 349 -59.91 42.98 -0.69
N GLY A 350 -59.35 42.12 0.17
CA GLY A 350 -58.06 41.46 -0.07
C GLY A 350 -56.84 42.32 0.25
N PHE A 351 -57.01 43.44 0.96
CA PHE A 351 -55.90 44.21 1.52
C PHE A 351 -55.36 43.54 2.79
N THR A 352 -54.12 43.85 3.16
CA THR A 352 -53.58 43.47 4.47
C THR A 352 -54.50 43.96 5.60
N PRO A 353 -54.95 43.09 6.52
CA PRO A 353 -55.76 43.48 7.67
C PRO A 353 -55.10 44.60 8.49
N ASP A 354 -55.87 45.65 8.81
CA ASP A 354 -55.40 46.88 9.45
C ASP A 354 -54.23 47.60 8.70
N GLY A 355 -53.98 47.21 7.45
CA GLY A 355 -52.90 47.71 6.60
C GLY A 355 -53.24 49.03 5.90
N GLY A 356 -52.20 49.76 5.48
CA GLY A 356 -52.34 51.00 4.72
C GLY A 356 -52.82 50.76 3.28
N ILE A 357 -53.64 51.67 2.77
CA ILE A 357 -54.10 51.68 1.38
C ILE A 357 -53.72 53.02 0.74
N THR A 358 -52.98 52.98 -0.36
CA THR A 358 -52.72 54.17 -1.19
C THR A 358 -53.67 54.20 -2.39
N GLU A 359 -54.47 55.24 -2.50
CA GLU A 359 -55.35 55.50 -3.65
C GLU A 359 -54.68 56.44 -4.65
N VAL A 360 -54.71 56.04 -5.92
CA VAL A 360 -54.26 56.84 -7.06
C VAL A 360 -55.43 57.09 -8.00
N ILE A 361 -55.67 58.35 -8.33
CA ILE A 361 -56.76 58.80 -9.20
C ILE A 361 -56.17 59.54 -10.39
N PHE A 362 -56.36 58.97 -11.59
CA PHE A 362 -56.07 59.60 -12.87
C PHE A 362 -57.30 60.36 -13.35
N LYS A 363 -57.14 61.65 -13.66
CA LYS A 363 -58.19 62.53 -14.15
C LYS A 363 -58.40 62.34 -15.66
N PRO A 364 -59.55 62.78 -16.20
CA PRO A 364 -59.82 62.76 -17.65
C PRO A 364 -58.78 63.47 -18.51
N ASP A 365 -58.08 64.48 -17.98
CA ASP A 365 -57.04 65.25 -18.68
C ASP A 365 -55.65 64.58 -18.66
N GLY A 366 -55.54 63.38 -18.07
CA GLY A 366 -54.29 62.63 -17.96
C GLY A 366 -53.40 63.05 -16.78
N THR A 367 -53.79 64.05 -15.98
CA THR A 367 -53.10 64.40 -14.74
C THR A 367 -53.63 63.59 -13.55
N ASN A 368 -52.88 63.53 -12.45
CA ASN A 368 -53.28 62.81 -11.24
C ASN A 368 -53.68 63.76 -10.12
N TYR A 369 -54.57 63.32 -9.24
CA TYR A 369 -54.65 63.90 -7.90
C TYR A 369 -53.46 63.44 -7.04
N PRO A 370 -53.08 64.20 -6.00
CA PRO A 370 -52.21 63.68 -4.96
C PRO A 370 -52.77 62.37 -4.41
N SER A 371 -51.89 61.42 -4.12
CA SER A 371 -52.29 60.14 -3.53
C SER A 371 -52.98 60.37 -2.19
N LEU A 372 -54.01 59.57 -1.93
CA LEU A 372 -54.72 59.55 -0.65
C LEU A 372 -54.39 58.25 0.09
N HIS A 373 -54.33 58.32 1.42
CA HIS A 373 -53.99 57.18 2.27
C HIS A 373 -55.16 56.83 3.19
N TYR A 374 -55.47 55.55 3.25
CA TYR A 374 -56.51 54.97 4.12
C TYR A 374 -55.95 53.74 4.85
N SER A 375 -56.81 53.10 5.64
CA SER A 375 -56.49 51.82 6.27
C SER A 375 -57.64 50.85 6.04
N ALA A 376 -57.30 49.60 5.73
CA ALA A 376 -58.25 48.51 5.71
C ALA A 376 -58.73 48.20 7.14
N ASP A 377 -59.89 47.56 7.27
CA ASP A 377 -60.32 46.98 8.54
C ASP A 377 -59.57 45.68 8.87
N GLY A 378 -59.85 45.10 10.05
CA GLY A 378 -59.25 43.84 10.49
C GLY A 378 -59.59 42.61 9.63
N ASN A 379 -60.45 42.76 8.62
CA ASN A 379 -60.74 41.73 7.62
C ASN A 379 -60.10 42.03 6.26
N GLY A 380 -59.30 43.09 6.14
CA GLY A 380 -58.68 43.48 4.88
C GLY A 380 -59.65 44.13 3.89
N SER A 381 -60.75 44.72 4.39
CA SER A 381 -61.77 45.39 3.58
C SER A 381 -61.77 46.90 3.81
N PHE A 382 -62.21 47.68 2.83
CA PHE A 382 -62.34 49.13 2.95
C PHE A 382 -63.47 49.66 2.08
N THR A 383 -64.30 50.55 2.64
CA THR A 383 -65.40 51.20 1.92
C THR A 383 -65.27 52.71 2.01
N LYS A 384 -65.36 53.38 0.86
CA LYS A 384 -65.32 54.84 0.76
C LYS A 384 -66.50 55.33 -0.08
N THR A 385 -67.24 56.28 0.46
CA THR A 385 -68.29 56.97 -0.27
C THR A 385 -67.95 58.44 -0.41
N TYR A 386 -68.11 59.00 -1.61
CA TYR A 386 -67.89 60.42 -1.84
C TYR A 386 -68.89 61.02 -2.80
N ASN A 387 -69.15 62.33 -2.66
CA ASN A 387 -70.06 63.08 -3.52
C ASN A 387 -69.28 63.85 -4.60
N SER A 388 -69.64 63.66 -5.87
CA SER A 388 -68.95 64.29 -7.01
C SER A 388 -69.22 65.78 -7.21
N ALA A 389 -69.92 66.45 -6.29
CA ALA A 389 -70.21 67.89 -6.36
C ALA A 389 -68.95 68.77 -6.49
N THR A 390 -67.81 68.32 -5.96
CA THR A 390 -66.53 69.04 -6.00
C THR A 390 -65.65 68.66 -7.19
N ALA A 391 -66.12 67.84 -8.13
CA ALA A 391 -65.34 67.45 -9.30
C ALA A 391 -64.94 68.68 -10.14
N SER A 392 -63.63 68.81 -10.40
CA SER A 392 -63.04 69.95 -11.09
C SER A 392 -63.21 69.90 -12.61
N ILE A 393 -63.29 68.69 -13.18
CA ILE A 393 -63.55 68.45 -14.60
C ILE A 393 -64.53 67.29 -14.80
N MET A 394 -65.27 67.31 -15.91
CA MET A 394 -66.19 66.25 -16.28
C MET A 394 -65.47 65.20 -17.14
N GLY A 395 -65.90 63.95 -17.07
CA GLY A 395 -65.31 62.84 -17.81
C GLY A 395 -65.02 61.62 -16.96
N THR A 396 -64.20 60.71 -17.48
CA THR A 396 -63.88 59.44 -16.83
C THR A 396 -62.58 59.50 -16.04
N TYR A 397 -62.67 59.23 -14.74
CA TYR A 397 -61.56 59.05 -13.83
C TYR A 397 -61.19 57.57 -13.75
N THR A 398 -59.90 57.26 -13.63
CA THR A 398 -59.42 55.88 -13.39
C THR A 398 -58.83 55.81 -11.99
N ILE A 399 -59.36 54.89 -11.18
CA ILE A 399 -59.00 54.73 -9.77
C ILE A 399 -58.32 53.39 -9.58
N THR A 400 -57.24 53.38 -8.81
CA THR A 400 -56.47 52.19 -8.43
C THR A 400 -56.07 52.31 -6.97
N TRP A 401 -56.19 51.23 -6.20
CA TRP A 401 -55.71 51.16 -4.82
C TRP A 401 -54.51 50.23 -4.74
N PHE A 402 -53.57 50.55 -3.84
CA PHE A 402 -52.38 49.76 -3.55
C PHE A 402 -52.41 49.36 -2.08
N ASP A 403 -52.09 48.10 -1.79
CA ASP A 403 -51.81 47.66 -0.42
C ASP A 403 -50.38 48.09 -0.07
N ASP A 404 -50.23 48.98 0.91
CA ASP A 404 -48.93 49.55 1.29
C ASP A 404 -48.01 48.52 1.93
N ALA A 405 -48.56 47.49 2.59
CA ALA A 405 -47.77 46.48 3.28
C ALA A 405 -47.15 45.48 2.31
N THR A 406 -47.85 45.17 1.23
CA THR A 406 -47.45 44.15 0.27
C THR A 406 -47.00 44.71 -1.09
N GLY A 407 -47.36 45.96 -1.39
CA GLY A 407 -47.09 46.65 -2.65
C GLY A 407 -47.98 46.20 -3.82
N TYR A 408 -48.94 45.29 -3.59
CA TYR A 408 -49.81 44.80 -4.65
C TYR A 408 -50.87 45.84 -5.04
N GLN A 409 -51.13 45.87 -6.35
CA GLN A 409 -52.08 46.79 -6.96
C GLN A 409 -53.43 46.10 -7.14
N SER A 410 -54.51 46.82 -6.88
CA SER A 410 -55.86 46.36 -7.22
C SER A 410 -56.12 46.36 -8.73
N ASN A 411 -57.21 45.71 -9.14
CA ASN A 411 -57.80 46.02 -10.44
C ASN A 411 -58.17 47.52 -10.53
N GLN A 412 -58.24 48.04 -11.75
CA GLN A 412 -58.65 49.43 -11.99
C GLN A 412 -60.17 49.52 -12.11
N VAL A 413 -60.75 50.59 -11.55
CA VAL A 413 -62.16 50.95 -11.77
C VAL A 413 -62.27 52.30 -12.45
N ARG A 414 -63.36 52.52 -13.17
CA ARG A 414 -63.61 53.75 -13.94
C ARG A 414 -64.90 54.41 -13.48
N GLU A 415 -64.79 55.67 -13.12
CA GLU A 415 -65.88 56.52 -12.69
C GLU A 415 -66.12 57.60 -13.74
N THR A 416 -67.34 57.72 -14.27
CA THR A 416 -67.68 58.77 -15.25
C THR A 416 -68.61 59.81 -14.64
N ILE A 417 -68.17 61.07 -14.62
CA ILE A 417 -68.97 62.19 -14.14
C ILE A 417 -69.43 63.03 -15.33
N ASN A 418 -70.74 63.09 -15.58
CA ASN A 418 -71.37 63.77 -16.72
C ASN A 418 -71.88 65.16 -16.35
N ALA A 419 -71.85 66.09 -17.31
CA ALA A 419 -72.53 67.38 -17.19
C ALA A 419 -74.04 67.17 -17.00
N TYR A 420 -74.68 68.14 -16.33
CA TYR A 420 -76.13 68.15 -16.11
C TYR A 420 -76.92 68.13 -17.41
#